data_AF-A0A1G2TYA9-F1
#
_entry.id   AF-A0A1G2TYA9-F1
#
_cell.length_a   1.000
_cell.length_b   1.000
_cell.length_c   1.000
_cell.angle_alpha   90.00
_cell.angle_beta   90.00
_cell.angle_gamma   90.00
#
_symmetry.space_group_name_H-M   'P 1'
#
loop_
_entity.id
_entity.type
_entity.pdbx_description
1 polymer ?
#
loop_
_entity_poly.entity_id
_entity_poly.type
_entity_poly.pdbx_seq_one_letter_code
_entity_poly.pdbx_strand_id
1 'polypeptide(L)'
;MSNLMLDVDQAGELKAAFRRGHWTNGQIKSLCEEDVLSRVRMVIEGTAEIVVKSVLSLVATVKVAIVGAKKTADCFIDKTRYCYRDADLDGWLPEDQSIQPESKFSVQRLNTPATFKQAVESFLGVTGDIPMLAKTLRERGCVTTLPTIETLIEQQEGGQDVDLRTNGYANFFFVEEKAENEGEEPSVSVVSADRGGGQWGVSVRRLAHDSEWDTEDRFFFRNKTL
;
A
#
# COMPACT_ATOMS: atom_id res chain seq x y z
N MET A 1 2.39 -15.14 -46.57
CA MET A 1 1.73 -14.19 -45.63
C MET A 1 0.35 -13.90 -46.19
N SER A 2 -0.72 -14.15 -45.44
CA SER A 2 -2.05 -13.65 -45.78
C SER A 2 -2.08 -12.14 -45.51
N ASN A 3 -2.64 -11.34 -46.43
CA ASN A 3 -2.92 -9.93 -46.14
C ASN A 3 -4.00 -9.88 -45.06
N LEU A 4 -3.60 -9.55 -43.83
CA LEU A 4 -4.53 -9.30 -42.73
C LEU A 4 -5.12 -7.90 -42.91
N MET A 5 -6.43 -7.82 -43.12
CA MET A 5 -7.17 -6.57 -43.19
C MET A 5 -8.32 -6.67 -42.18
N LEU A 6 -8.38 -5.73 -41.24
CA LEU A 6 -9.51 -5.63 -40.33
C LEU A 6 -10.73 -5.15 -41.10
N ASP A 7 -11.88 -5.81 -40.90
CA ASP A 7 -13.14 -5.28 -41.39
C ASP A 7 -13.63 -4.10 -40.53
N VAL A 8 -14.67 -3.42 -41.01
CA VAL A 8 -15.22 -2.21 -40.37
C VAL A 8 -15.76 -2.50 -38.97
N ASP A 9 -16.36 -3.67 -38.78
CA ASP A 9 -16.98 -4.05 -37.52
C ASP A 9 -15.90 -4.39 -36.48
N GLN A 10 -14.89 -5.17 -36.87
CA GLN A 10 -13.71 -5.49 -36.05
C GLN A 10 -12.96 -4.24 -35.61
N ALA A 11 -12.75 -3.28 -36.53
CA ALA A 11 -12.12 -2.01 -36.19
C ALA A 11 -12.99 -1.19 -35.20
N GLY A 12 -14.31 -1.22 -35.38
CA GLY A 12 -15.28 -0.59 -34.48
C GLY A 12 -15.24 -1.19 -33.06
N GLU A 13 -15.22 -2.52 -32.95
CA GLU A 13 -15.18 -3.25 -31.69
C GLU A 13 -13.87 -3.01 -30.92
N LEU A 14 -12.73 -3.06 -31.59
CA LEU A 14 -11.43 -2.76 -30.99
C LEU A 14 -11.41 -1.35 -30.40
N LYS A 15 -11.93 -0.38 -31.16
CA LYS A 15 -12.05 1.01 -30.69
C LYS A 15 -12.95 1.13 -29.46
N ALA A 16 -14.06 0.40 -29.42
CA ALA A 16 -14.94 0.36 -28.25
C ALA A 16 -14.25 -0.28 -27.03
N ALA A 17 -13.48 -1.35 -27.23
CA ALA A 17 -12.72 -2.01 -26.16
C ALA A 17 -11.66 -1.09 -25.54
N PHE A 18 -10.86 -0.40 -26.35
CA PHE A 18 -9.88 0.56 -25.86
C PHE A 18 -10.51 1.71 -25.07
N ARG A 19 -11.68 2.18 -25.49
CA ARG A 19 -12.44 3.20 -24.74
C ARG A 19 -12.91 2.69 -23.38
N ARG A 20 -13.44 1.46 -23.29
CA ARG A 20 -13.86 0.86 -22.01
C ARG A 20 -12.69 0.71 -21.04
N GLY A 21 -11.47 0.48 -21.55
CA GLY A 21 -10.26 0.38 -20.75
C GLY A 21 -9.52 1.71 -20.52
N HIS A 22 -10.08 2.85 -20.92
CA HIS A 22 -9.45 4.18 -20.80
C HIS A 22 -8.04 4.30 -21.43
N TRP A 23 -7.80 3.60 -22.54
CA TRP A 23 -6.51 3.62 -23.22
C TRP A 23 -6.27 4.95 -23.96
N THR A 24 -5.03 5.43 -23.91
CA THR A 24 -4.55 6.58 -24.69
C THR A 24 -4.03 6.16 -26.07
N ASN A 25 -4.01 7.08 -27.03
CA ASN A 25 -3.44 6.81 -28.37
C ASN A 25 -1.97 6.37 -28.30
N GLY A 26 -1.18 6.89 -27.35
CA GLY A 26 0.20 6.48 -27.14
C GLY A 26 0.33 5.02 -26.68
N GLN A 27 -0.54 4.58 -25.76
CA GLN A 27 -0.59 3.19 -25.31
C GLN A 27 -1.06 2.25 -26.43
N ILE A 28 -2.08 2.65 -27.20
CA ILE A 28 -2.55 1.88 -28.36
C ILE A 28 -1.42 1.73 -29.38
N LYS A 29 -0.68 2.81 -29.67
CA LYS A 29 0.48 2.75 -30.57
C LYS A 29 1.55 1.78 -30.05
N SER A 30 1.83 1.82 -28.76
CA SER A 30 2.83 0.94 -28.12
C SER A 30 2.48 -0.55 -28.26
N LEU A 31 1.19 -0.91 -28.29
CA LEU A 31 0.77 -2.29 -28.58
C LEU A 31 1.19 -2.75 -29.99
N CYS A 32 1.20 -1.83 -30.95
CA CYS A 32 1.57 -2.11 -32.33
C CYS A 32 3.07 -2.10 -32.59
N GLU A 33 3.89 -1.73 -31.59
CA GLU A 33 5.33 -1.70 -31.68
C GLU A 33 5.93 -3.02 -31.18
N GLU A 34 7.10 -3.38 -31.73
CA GLU A 34 7.86 -4.58 -31.37
C GLU A 34 7.03 -5.89 -31.44
N ASP A 35 7.17 -6.77 -30.45
CA ASP A 35 6.52 -8.08 -30.38
C ASP A 35 5.34 -8.12 -29.38
N VAL A 36 4.83 -6.97 -28.94
CA VAL A 36 3.81 -6.87 -27.89
C VAL A 36 2.54 -7.66 -28.24
N LEU A 37 1.94 -7.42 -29.42
CA LEU A 37 0.76 -8.18 -29.86
C LEU A 37 1.06 -9.66 -30.08
N SER A 38 2.30 -10.03 -30.41
CA SER A 38 2.70 -11.44 -30.52
C SER A 38 2.70 -12.11 -29.13
N ARG A 39 3.17 -11.41 -28.08
CA ARG A 39 3.10 -11.90 -26.70
C ARG A 39 1.66 -11.99 -26.19
N VAL A 40 0.82 -11.00 -26.50
CA VAL A 40 -0.62 -11.04 -26.17
C VAL A 40 -1.29 -12.24 -26.84
N ARG A 41 -0.96 -12.53 -28.11
CA ARG A 41 -1.44 -13.72 -28.81
C ARG A 41 -1.05 -15.01 -28.08
N MET A 42 0.19 -15.14 -27.60
CA MET A 42 0.62 -16.31 -26.83
C MET A 42 -0.25 -16.54 -25.58
N VAL A 43 -0.67 -15.46 -24.90
CA VAL A 43 -1.59 -15.54 -23.75
C VAL A 43 -2.97 -16.04 -24.20
N ILE A 44 -3.52 -15.50 -25.29
CA ILE A 44 -4.82 -15.94 -25.84
C ILE A 44 -4.80 -17.42 -26.26
N GLU A 45 -3.69 -17.88 -26.82
CA GLU A 45 -3.49 -19.27 -27.26
C GLU A 45 -3.15 -20.22 -26.10
N GLY A 46 -3.02 -19.71 -24.86
CA GLY A 46 -2.66 -20.52 -23.70
C GLY A 46 -1.22 -21.03 -23.70
N THR A 47 -0.34 -20.42 -24.50
CA THR A 47 1.09 -20.76 -24.61
C THR A 47 2.00 -19.81 -23.81
N ALA A 48 1.41 -18.80 -23.19
CA ALA A 48 2.04 -17.93 -22.19
C ALA A 48 1.04 -17.60 -21.07
N GLU A 49 1.58 -17.20 -19.92
CA GLU A 49 0.79 -16.67 -18.80
C GLU A 49 1.11 -15.20 -18.55
N ILE A 50 0.14 -14.44 -18.06
CA ILE A 50 0.38 -13.09 -17.55
C ILE A 50 0.93 -13.24 -16.13
N VAL A 51 2.23 -13.02 -15.96
CA VAL A 51 2.85 -12.94 -14.64
C VAL A 51 2.83 -11.48 -14.18
N VAL A 52 1.92 -11.15 -13.27
CA VAL A 52 2.06 -9.92 -12.49
C VAL A 52 3.14 -10.18 -11.45
N LYS A 53 4.37 -9.73 -11.75
CA LYS A 53 5.48 -9.79 -10.80
C LYS A 53 5.25 -8.76 -9.69
N SER A 54 4.38 -9.13 -8.74
CA SER A 54 4.19 -8.37 -7.52
C SER A 54 5.14 -8.89 -6.46
N VAL A 55 5.88 -7.98 -5.81
CA VAL A 55 6.63 -8.34 -4.60
C VAL A 55 5.68 -8.56 -3.42
N LEU A 56 4.39 -8.24 -3.57
CA LEU A 56 3.36 -8.40 -2.56
C LEU A 56 2.30 -9.47 -2.93
N SER A 57 1.76 -10.13 -1.92
CA SER A 57 0.57 -10.96 -2.04
C SER A 57 -0.44 -10.65 -0.93
N LEU A 58 -1.72 -10.59 -1.31
CA LEU A 58 -2.80 -10.31 -0.37
C LEU A 58 -2.95 -11.51 0.58
N VAL A 59 -2.90 -11.23 1.87
CA VAL A 59 -3.10 -12.22 2.94
C VAL A 59 -4.51 -12.13 3.46
N ALA A 60 -4.98 -10.90 3.72
CA ALA A 60 -6.28 -10.68 4.32
C ALA A 60 -6.88 -9.33 3.99
N THR A 61 -8.15 -9.17 4.31
CA THR A 61 -8.84 -7.88 4.31
C THR A 61 -9.49 -7.64 5.66
N VAL A 62 -9.05 -6.60 6.35
CA VAL A 62 -9.54 -6.26 7.70
C VAL A 62 -10.47 -5.06 7.60
N LYS A 63 -11.62 -5.11 8.29
CA LYS A 63 -12.52 -3.96 8.43
C LYS A 63 -12.21 -3.25 9.74
N VAL A 64 -12.12 -1.93 9.68
CA VAL A 64 -11.94 -1.09 10.86
C VAL A 64 -13.08 -0.09 10.92
N ALA A 65 -13.78 -0.05 12.04
CA ALA A 65 -14.83 0.93 12.30
C ALA A 65 -14.26 2.36 12.32
N ILE A 66 -15.13 3.35 12.47
CA ILE A 66 -14.70 4.73 12.69
C ILE A 66 -13.81 4.82 13.94
N VAL A 67 -12.66 5.49 13.82
CA VAL A 67 -11.73 5.74 14.92
C VAL A 67 -11.62 7.25 15.14
N GLY A 68 -11.80 7.65 16.40
CA GLY A 68 -11.79 9.07 16.80
C GLY A 68 -10.42 9.73 16.66
N ALA A 69 -10.42 11.06 16.59
CA ALA A 69 -9.21 11.85 16.67
C ALA A 69 -8.53 11.68 18.03
N LYS A 70 -7.21 11.84 18.06
CA LYS A 70 -6.38 11.70 19.27
C LYS A 70 -5.08 12.46 19.08
N LYS A 71 -4.47 12.95 20.16
CA LYS A 71 -3.11 13.51 20.06
C LYS A 71 -2.11 12.40 19.77
N THR A 72 -1.09 12.70 18.97
CA THR A 72 0.02 11.79 18.71
C THR A 72 0.71 11.38 20.01
N ALA A 73 0.91 12.33 20.93
CA ALA A 73 1.50 12.11 22.26
C ALA A 73 0.72 11.10 23.13
N ASP A 74 -0.59 10.95 22.89
CA ASP A 74 -1.45 10.06 23.67
C ASP A 74 -1.51 8.63 23.08
N CYS A 75 -0.98 8.41 21.88
CA CYS A 75 -0.98 7.10 21.22
C CYS A 75 0.15 6.21 21.77
N PHE A 76 -0.14 4.91 21.96
CA PHE A 76 0.82 3.88 22.39
C PHE A 76 1.46 4.12 23.77
N ILE A 77 0.70 4.70 24.71
CA ILE A 77 1.22 5.09 26.05
C ILE A 77 1.05 4.02 27.14
N ASP A 78 0.16 3.04 26.94
CA ASP A 78 -0.09 1.96 27.91
C ASP A 78 1.16 1.08 28.08
N LYS A 79 1.89 1.26 29.18
CA LYS A 79 3.14 0.55 29.48
C LYS A 79 2.96 -0.93 29.77
N THR A 80 1.73 -1.40 29.96
CA THR A 80 1.47 -2.84 30.04
C THR A 80 1.48 -3.48 28.65
N ARG A 81 1.08 -2.72 27.62
CA ARG A 81 1.00 -3.19 26.24
C ARG A 81 2.22 -2.84 25.40
N TYR A 82 2.79 -1.66 25.60
CA TYR A 82 3.87 -1.10 24.79
C TYR A 82 5.18 -1.02 25.58
N CYS A 83 6.19 -1.77 25.15
CA CYS A 83 7.53 -1.70 25.73
C CYS A 83 8.37 -0.56 25.15
N TYR A 84 8.09 -0.17 23.90
CA TYR A 84 8.81 0.90 23.20
C TYR A 84 7.84 1.73 22.37
N ARG A 85 8.01 3.06 22.44
CA ARG A 85 7.33 4.05 21.61
C ARG A 85 8.36 5.07 21.17
N ASP A 86 8.58 5.13 19.87
CA ASP A 86 9.54 6.03 19.26
C ASP A 86 9.16 7.51 19.45
N ALA A 87 10.13 8.32 19.86
CA ALA A 87 9.93 9.75 20.08
C ALA A 87 9.77 10.51 18.75
N ASP A 88 10.28 9.96 17.65
CA ASP A 88 10.11 10.55 16.32
C ASP A 88 8.66 10.57 15.85
N LEU A 89 7.76 9.79 16.48
CA LEU A 89 6.32 9.92 16.25
C LEU A 89 5.83 11.34 16.56
N ASP A 90 6.23 11.92 17.69
CA ASP A 90 5.86 13.29 18.07
C ASP A 90 6.63 14.34 17.25
N GLY A 91 7.82 13.97 16.78
CA GLY A 91 8.69 14.83 15.98
C GLY A 91 8.20 14.98 14.54
N TRP A 92 7.75 13.90 13.90
CA TRP A 92 7.54 13.85 12.45
C TRP A 92 6.06 13.88 12.04
N LEU A 93 5.15 13.49 12.93
CA LEU A 93 3.73 13.39 12.60
C LEU A 93 2.96 14.62 13.10
N PRO A 94 1.73 14.86 12.60
CA PRO A 94 0.88 15.93 13.11
C PRO A 94 0.65 15.80 14.63
N GLU A 95 0.59 16.91 15.37
CA GLU A 95 0.32 16.89 16.81
C GLU A 95 -1.04 16.23 17.11
N ASP A 96 -2.05 16.56 16.30
CA ASP A 96 -3.39 15.99 16.36
C ASP A 96 -3.61 15.01 15.19
N GLN A 97 -3.91 13.75 15.52
CA GLN A 97 -4.33 12.74 14.55
C GLN A 97 -5.83 12.92 14.25
N SER A 98 -6.17 12.97 12.97
CA SER A 98 -7.55 13.18 12.53
C SER A 98 -8.43 11.94 12.73
N ILE A 99 -9.76 12.16 12.68
CA ILE A 99 -10.73 11.07 12.66
C ILE A 99 -10.49 10.21 11.42
N GLN A 100 -10.39 8.90 11.61
CA GLN A 100 -10.40 7.95 10.50
C GLN A 100 -11.82 7.38 10.32
N PRO A 101 -12.48 7.60 9.17
CA PRO A 101 -13.78 6.99 8.90
C PRO A 101 -13.65 5.46 8.77
N GLU A 102 -14.81 4.78 8.75
CA GLU A 102 -14.86 3.34 8.49
C GLU A 102 -14.08 2.99 7.22
N SER A 103 -13.19 2.00 7.33
CA SER A 103 -12.23 1.68 6.29
C SER A 103 -11.93 0.19 6.25
N LYS A 104 -11.30 -0.23 5.14
CA LYS A 104 -10.75 -1.57 5.00
C LYS A 104 -9.25 -1.49 4.87
N PHE A 105 -8.54 -2.52 5.30
CA PHE A 105 -7.12 -2.68 5.05
C PHE A 105 -6.89 -3.90 4.17
N SER A 106 -6.11 -3.72 3.11
CA SER A 106 -5.47 -4.84 2.42
C SER A 106 -4.20 -5.18 3.19
N VAL A 107 -4.19 -6.35 3.82
CA VAL A 107 -3.00 -6.86 4.50
C VAL A 107 -2.20 -7.66 3.48
N GLN A 108 -1.00 -7.21 3.19
CA GLN A 108 -0.12 -7.77 2.17
C GLN A 108 1.13 -8.36 2.85
N ARG A 109 1.66 -9.44 2.28
CA ARG A 109 2.98 -9.97 2.64
C ARG A 109 3.94 -9.82 1.48
N LEU A 110 5.22 -9.73 1.79
CA LEU A 110 6.27 -9.79 0.79
C LEU A 110 6.46 -11.24 0.29
N ASN A 111 6.65 -11.40 -1.02
CA ASN A 111 6.99 -12.67 -1.67
C ASN A 111 8.51 -12.85 -1.76
N THR A 112 9.24 -11.74 -1.76
CA THR A 112 10.70 -11.65 -1.73
C THR A 112 11.07 -10.44 -0.88
N PRO A 113 12.25 -10.43 -0.25
CA PRO A 113 12.72 -9.24 0.46
C PRO A 113 12.66 -7.99 -0.41
N ALA A 114 12.23 -6.87 0.16
CA ALA A 114 12.05 -5.63 -0.55
C ALA A 114 12.10 -4.41 0.38
N THR A 115 12.50 -3.27 -0.16
CA THR A 115 12.41 -1.97 0.51
C THR A 115 10.97 -1.46 0.57
N PHE A 116 10.69 -0.46 1.41
CA PHE A 116 9.38 0.21 1.42
C PHE A 116 9.01 0.77 0.04
N LYS A 117 9.99 1.36 -0.66
CA LYS A 117 9.78 1.88 -2.01
C LYS A 117 9.27 0.80 -2.95
N GLN A 118 9.96 -0.34 -3.03
CA GLN A 118 9.59 -1.44 -3.93
C GLN A 118 8.21 -2.04 -3.56
N ALA A 119 7.91 -2.19 -2.26
CA ALA A 119 6.60 -2.64 -1.81
C ALA A 119 5.49 -1.67 -2.25
N VAL A 120 5.70 -0.36 -2.09
CA VAL A 120 4.74 0.67 -2.49
C VAL A 120 4.60 0.75 -4.02
N GLU A 121 5.69 0.70 -4.78
CA GLU A 121 5.65 0.66 -6.25
C GLU A 121 4.82 -0.54 -6.74
N SER A 122 5.06 -1.71 -6.15
CA SER A 122 4.32 -2.93 -6.45
C SER A 122 2.83 -2.84 -6.06
N PHE A 123 2.51 -2.27 -4.90
CA PHE A 123 1.12 -2.09 -4.46
C PHE A 123 0.36 -1.10 -5.34
N LEU A 124 0.98 0.02 -5.69
CA LEU A 124 0.35 1.08 -6.48
C LEU A 124 0.30 0.77 -7.98
N GLY A 125 1.14 -0.17 -8.44
CA GLY A 125 1.30 -0.50 -9.86
C GLY A 125 2.00 0.60 -10.67
N VAL A 126 2.80 1.44 -10.00
CA VAL A 126 3.54 2.56 -10.62
C VAL A 126 4.95 2.62 -10.05
N THR A 127 5.93 2.97 -10.88
CA THR A 127 7.30 3.29 -10.45
C THR A 127 7.45 4.79 -10.26
N GLY A 128 8.24 5.23 -9.28
CA GLY A 128 8.39 6.67 -9.01
C GLY A 128 9.47 7.00 -8.01
N ASP A 129 9.71 8.29 -7.80
CA ASP A 129 10.49 8.77 -6.66
C ASP A 129 9.63 8.80 -5.39
N ILE A 130 10.27 8.98 -4.23
CA ILE A 130 9.59 8.97 -2.93
C ILE A 130 8.49 10.03 -2.84
N PRO A 131 8.69 11.30 -3.28
CA PRO A 131 7.62 12.30 -3.28
C PRO A 131 6.40 11.89 -4.12
N MET A 132 6.60 11.35 -5.33
CA MET A 132 5.50 10.88 -6.18
C MET A 132 4.72 9.74 -5.52
N LEU A 133 5.44 8.76 -4.94
CA LEU A 133 4.81 7.60 -4.29
C LEU A 133 4.05 8.02 -3.03
N ALA A 134 4.63 8.89 -2.19
CA ALA A 134 3.98 9.45 -1.01
C ALA A 134 2.69 10.19 -1.36
N LYS A 135 2.74 11.07 -2.37
CA LYS A 135 1.56 11.77 -2.89
C LYS A 135 0.49 10.77 -3.37
N THR A 136 0.88 9.76 -4.13
CA THR A 136 -0.06 8.75 -4.67
C THR A 136 -0.73 7.94 -3.56
N LEU A 137 0.01 7.55 -2.51
CA LEU A 137 -0.55 6.88 -1.33
C LEU A 137 -1.63 7.73 -0.64
N ARG A 138 -1.37 9.04 -0.46
CA ARG A 138 -2.33 9.96 0.16
C ARG A 138 -3.57 10.16 -0.70
N GLU A 139 -3.40 10.47 -1.98
CA GLU A 139 -4.50 10.69 -2.92
C GLU A 139 -5.40 9.46 -3.07
N ARG A 140 -4.82 8.25 -3.09
CA ARG A 140 -5.58 6.98 -3.11
C ARG A 140 -6.13 6.58 -1.75
N GLY A 141 -5.83 7.33 -0.68
CA GLY A 141 -6.35 7.09 0.66
C GLY A 141 -5.76 5.87 1.36
N CYS A 142 -4.52 5.50 1.00
CA CYS A 142 -3.81 4.32 1.49
C CYS A 142 -3.09 4.49 2.83
N VAL A 143 -3.05 5.72 3.32
CA VAL A 143 -2.51 6.10 4.62
C VAL A 143 -3.56 5.95 5.73
N THR A 144 -3.09 5.80 6.96
CA THR A 144 -3.89 5.68 8.18
C THR A 144 -3.38 6.60 9.30
N THR A 145 -3.96 6.49 10.49
CA THR A 145 -3.67 7.31 11.67
C THR A 145 -3.19 6.43 12.82
N LEU A 146 -2.39 6.97 13.74
CA LEU A 146 -1.88 6.21 14.89
C LEU A 146 -2.99 5.59 15.76
N PRO A 147 -4.13 6.26 16.04
CA PRO A 147 -5.21 5.67 16.82
C PRO A 147 -5.82 4.44 16.14
N THR A 148 -5.81 4.40 14.81
CA THR A 148 -6.30 3.24 14.06
C THR A 148 -5.36 2.05 14.25
N ILE A 149 -4.04 2.29 14.19
CA ILE A 149 -3.03 1.25 14.44
C ILE A 149 -3.17 0.72 15.87
N GLU A 150 -3.32 1.61 16.85
CA GLU A 150 -3.57 1.24 18.26
C GLU A 150 -4.85 0.40 18.41
N THR A 151 -5.93 0.77 17.72
CA THR A 151 -7.19 0.01 17.71
C THR A 151 -7.00 -1.41 17.15
N LEU A 152 -6.24 -1.55 16.06
CA LEU A 152 -5.93 -2.88 15.48
C LEU A 152 -5.14 -3.75 16.47
N ILE A 153 -4.14 -3.17 17.14
CA ILE A 153 -3.37 -3.86 18.17
C ILE A 153 -4.29 -4.30 19.33
N GLU A 154 -5.18 -3.42 19.80
CA GLU A 154 -6.13 -3.72 20.86
C GLU A 154 -7.11 -4.83 20.49
N GLN A 155 -7.60 -4.84 19.25
CA GLN A 155 -8.43 -5.92 18.72
C GLN A 155 -7.68 -7.25 18.71
N GLN A 156 -6.42 -7.25 18.26
CA GLN A 156 -5.58 -8.45 18.25
C GLN A 156 -5.33 -8.99 19.66
N GLU A 157 -5.01 -8.13 20.63
CA GLU A 157 -4.84 -8.51 22.03
C GLU A 157 -6.16 -8.97 22.67
N GLY A 158 -7.30 -8.44 22.22
CA GLY A 158 -8.64 -8.87 22.59
C GLY A 158 -9.09 -10.21 22.00
N GLY A 159 -8.24 -10.86 21.19
CA GLY A 159 -8.49 -12.16 20.56
C GLY A 159 -9.21 -12.10 19.21
N GLN A 160 -9.41 -10.91 18.64
CA GLN A 160 -9.89 -10.76 17.27
C GLN A 160 -8.72 -10.93 16.30
N ASP A 161 -8.85 -11.84 15.33
CA ASP A 161 -7.83 -11.99 14.30
C ASP A 161 -7.93 -10.85 13.28
N VAL A 162 -6.97 -9.93 13.32
CA VAL A 162 -6.82 -8.81 12.38
C VAL A 162 -5.52 -8.94 11.57
N ASP A 163 -4.98 -10.17 11.48
CA ASP A 163 -3.79 -10.52 10.72
C ASP A 163 -2.51 -9.76 11.13
N LEU A 164 -2.45 -9.24 12.37
CA LEU A 164 -1.20 -8.71 12.90
C LEU A 164 -0.24 -9.85 13.23
N ARG A 165 1.03 -9.64 12.90
CA ARG A 165 2.11 -10.49 13.38
C ARG A 165 2.34 -10.26 14.86
N THR A 166 2.37 -11.38 15.59
CA THR A 166 2.60 -11.42 17.04
C THR A 166 3.87 -12.19 17.41
N ASN A 167 4.68 -12.55 16.41
CA ASN A 167 5.83 -13.47 16.52
C ASN A 167 7.19 -12.77 16.28
N GLY A 168 7.29 -11.47 16.57
CA GLY A 168 8.52 -10.69 16.43
C GLY A 168 8.72 -10.01 15.07
N TYR A 169 8.00 -10.43 14.02
CA TYR A 169 8.00 -9.73 12.73
C TYR A 169 7.15 -8.47 12.77
N ALA A 170 7.48 -7.51 11.90
CA ALA A 170 6.87 -6.20 11.89
C ALA A 170 5.54 -6.14 11.13
N ASN A 171 4.70 -5.22 11.58
CA ASN A 171 3.50 -4.77 10.89
C ASN A 171 3.71 -3.32 10.49
N PHE A 172 3.74 -3.06 9.19
CA PHE A 172 4.01 -1.75 8.60
C PHE A 172 2.71 -1.05 8.19
N PHE A 173 2.58 0.21 8.62
CA PHE A 173 1.45 1.08 8.32
C PHE A 173 1.95 2.40 7.77
N PHE A 174 1.28 2.92 6.74
CA PHE A 174 1.64 4.18 6.12
C PHE A 174 0.87 5.32 6.79
N VAL A 175 1.56 6.36 7.25
CA VAL A 175 0.96 7.51 7.95
C VAL A 175 1.44 8.81 7.32
N GLU A 176 0.58 9.82 7.31
CA GLU A 176 0.95 11.15 6.83
C GLU A 176 1.88 11.83 7.84
N GLU A 177 2.94 12.44 7.34
CA GLU A 177 3.80 13.31 8.13
C GLU A 177 3.16 14.69 8.30
N LYS A 178 3.66 15.48 9.25
CA LYS A 178 3.32 16.91 9.28
C LYS A 178 4.00 17.60 8.10
N ALA A 179 3.30 18.55 7.47
CA ALA A 179 3.94 19.42 6.49
C ALA A 179 5.04 20.25 7.19
N GLU A 180 6.25 20.28 6.61
CA GLU A 180 7.36 21.03 7.20
C GLU A 180 7.18 22.54 7.04
N ASN A 181 6.59 22.96 5.92
CA ASN A 181 6.36 24.36 5.57
C ASN A 181 4.92 24.60 5.12
N GLU A 182 4.44 25.83 5.30
CA GLU A 182 3.12 26.24 4.81
C GLU A 182 3.07 26.15 3.27
N GLY A 183 2.06 25.44 2.74
CA GLY A 183 1.91 25.19 1.31
C GLY A 183 2.70 23.98 0.79
N GLU A 184 3.47 23.29 1.63
CA GLU A 184 4.10 22.02 1.27
C GLU A 184 3.14 20.85 1.47
N GLU A 185 3.18 19.93 0.52
CA GLU A 185 2.41 18.70 0.56
C GLU A 185 3.07 17.71 1.55
N PRO A 186 2.36 17.18 2.56
CA PRO A 186 2.98 16.30 3.54
C PRO A 186 3.53 15.02 2.89
N SER A 187 4.64 14.52 3.41
CA SER A 187 5.17 13.23 2.97
C SER A 187 4.48 12.08 3.71
N VAL A 188 4.97 10.86 3.51
CA VAL A 188 4.47 9.65 4.16
C VAL A 188 5.62 8.98 4.90
N SER A 189 5.36 8.60 6.15
CA SER A 189 6.21 7.76 6.97
C SER A 189 5.59 6.38 7.14
N VAL A 190 6.38 5.42 7.62
CA VAL A 190 5.98 4.04 7.88
C VAL A 190 6.12 3.77 9.36
N VAL A 191 5.00 3.50 10.02
CA VAL A 191 4.97 3.00 11.40
C VAL A 191 5.20 1.50 11.36
N SER A 192 6.18 1.04 12.11
CA SER A 192 6.50 -0.37 12.33
C SER A 192 6.05 -0.76 13.73
N ALA A 193 5.14 -1.72 13.82
CA ALA A 193 4.71 -2.32 15.07
C ALA A 193 5.09 -3.80 15.11
N ASP A 194 5.99 -4.17 16.00
CA ASP A 194 6.43 -5.55 16.22
C ASP A 194 6.09 -6.01 17.64
N ARG A 195 5.84 -7.30 17.78
CA ARG A 195 5.46 -7.90 19.06
C ARG A 195 6.55 -8.83 19.56
N GLY A 196 7.20 -8.46 20.66
CA GLY A 196 8.29 -9.22 21.28
C GLY A 196 8.16 -9.27 22.80
N GLY A 197 8.47 -10.42 23.41
CA GLY A 197 8.53 -10.55 24.87
C GLY A 197 7.22 -10.25 25.61
N GLY A 198 6.07 -10.43 24.96
CA GLY A 198 4.77 -10.16 25.57
C GLY A 198 4.34 -8.69 25.51
N GLN A 199 5.11 -7.79 24.86
CA GLN A 199 4.70 -6.40 24.59
C GLN A 199 4.92 -6.00 23.11
N TRP A 200 4.48 -4.79 22.76
CA TRP A 200 4.62 -4.19 21.43
C TRP A 200 5.70 -3.09 21.43
N GLY A 201 6.57 -3.13 20.43
CA GLY A 201 7.44 -2.02 20.07
C GLY A 201 6.83 -1.26 18.90
N VAL A 202 6.79 0.07 18.99
CA VAL A 202 6.30 0.93 17.90
C VAL A 202 7.38 1.94 17.52
N SER A 203 7.82 1.88 16.26
CA SER A 203 8.79 2.79 15.67
C SER A 203 8.28 3.45 14.40
N VAL A 204 8.89 4.56 14.00
CA VAL A 204 8.56 5.25 12.75
C VAL A 204 9.79 5.38 11.87
N ARG A 205 9.61 5.18 10.56
CA ARG A 205 10.68 5.24 9.56
C ARG A 205 10.20 6.06 8.39
N ARG A 206 11.12 6.79 7.74
CA ARG A 206 10.81 7.49 6.49
C ARG A 206 10.51 6.48 5.39
N LEU A 207 9.61 6.81 4.47
CA LEU A 207 9.33 5.98 3.30
C LEU A 207 10.58 5.73 2.43
N ALA A 208 11.53 6.66 2.45
CA ALA A 208 12.83 6.56 1.77
C ALA A 208 13.83 5.62 2.45
N HIS A 209 13.51 5.03 3.61
CA HIS A 209 14.40 4.11 4.29
C HIS A 209 14.66 2.88 3.42
N ASP A 210 15.95 2.60 3.19
CA ASP A 210 16.46 1.70 2.16
C ASP A 210 16.78 0.29 2.69
N SER A 211 16.38 -0.02 3.92
CA SER A 211 16.44 -1.38 4.45
C SER A 211 15.52 -2.31 3.66
N GLU A 212 16.00 -3.52 3.41
CA GLU A 212 15.17 -4.62 2.92
C GLU A 212 14.43 -5.26 4.10
N TRP A 213 13.15 -5.57 3.89
CA TRP A 213 12.26 -6.17 4.88
C TRP A 213 11.97 -7.62 4.59
N ASP A 214 11.67 -8.39 5.63
CA ASP A 214 11.51 -9.83 5.55
C ASP A 214 10.17 -10.23 4.91
N THR A 215 10.11 -11.42 4.34
CA THR A 215 8.88 -11.94 3.71
C THR A 215 7.73 -12.18 4.70
N GLU A 216 8.08 -12.28 5.97
CA GLU A 216 7.22 -12.55 7.08
C GLU A 216 6.51 -11.30 7.60
N ASP A 217 7.07 -10.12 7.32
CA ASP A 217 6.50 -8.82 7.64
C ASP A 217 5.15 -8.62 6.94
N ARG A 218 4.35 -7.69 7.47
CA ARG A 218 3.02 -7.38 6.94
C ARG A 218 2.89 -5.92 6.63
N PHE A 219 2.33 -5.63 5.47
CA PHE A 219 2.06 -4.29 4.99
C PHE A 219 0.56 -4.04 5.00
N PHE A 220 0.14 -3.04 5.75
CA PHE A 220 -1.25 -2.63 5.89
C PHE A 220 -1.50 -1.40 5.04
N PHE A 221 -2.17 -1.60 3.90
CA PHE A 221 -2.61 -0.52 3.04
C PHE A 221 -4.08 -0.22 3.29
N ARG A 222 -4.41 1.01 3.66
CA ARG A 222 -5.81 1.41 3.81
C ARG A 222 -6.49 1.45 2.44
N ASN A 223 -7.76 1.09 2.39
CA ASN A 223 -8.65 1.29 1.28
C ASN A 223 -9.84 2.10 1.81
N LYS A 224 -10.08 3.28 1.23
CA LYS A 224 -11.32 4.01 1.49
C LYS A 224 -12.48 3.13 1.01
N THR A 225 -13.41 2.84 1.91
CA THR A 225 -14.70 2.29 1.50
C THR A 225 -15.42 3.43 0.75
N LEU A 226 -15.67 3.24 -0.55
CA LEU A 226 -16.49 4.15 -1.34
C LEU A 226 -17.93 4.21 -0.79
#